data_AF-A0A6V6ZHD1-F1
#
_entry.id   AF-A0A6V6ZHD1-F1
#
_cell.length_a   1.000
_cell.length_b   1.000
_cell.length_c   1.000
_cell.angle_alpha   90.00
_cell.angle_beta   90.00
_cell.angle_gamma   90.00
#
_symmetry.space_group_name_H-M   'P 1'
#
loop_
_entity.id
_entity.type
_entity.pdbx_description
1 polymer ?
#
loop_
_entity_poly.entity_id
_entity_poly.type
_entity_poly.pdbx_seq_one_letter_code
_entity_poly.pdbx_strand_id
1 'polypeptide(L)'
;MGVLRILGFALVVVLVIAGLDYYQQDKKRADTLSASGYIDTIKERFALFNEELDAEQLERERKQRWRAGSEPYAPKSGEDWVRRAIVDRDYTRDAREGVLQNGISEAARPLAKQVAVQKVQQLAEKLDRTSWVYENGTHTIWLQVSLKEDARSNTLTGNIVRSVDTLGQSGADYAPFAIVGGVAYFQFKQNKYSVITVNDRSFWSMVTAGITDLDAPVEFDIYKGTLGLGQEVRMQLYSNAPPHEVRKFLAKLDYDGMNALLRKPVPGVSNDRTTNPETEEELAIEMAGLRGEFMKLRAELARLRLDNINGLSLVANTLAAQYGLPGDTFDLTANKIKSADDLIQVGYRTGLTSLLDGEVQKADAEGGNMFGRLFASFKGGDSQQEASNKGGGFLDGLKSMFQNSETAQAPEVRVNKGGAGLVSKCATKDAFKTCTLTDG
;
A
#
# COMPACT_ATOMS: atom_id res chain seq x y z
N MET A 1 3.16 -50.95 -19.38
CA MET A 1 3.11 -51.31 -17.94
C MET A 1 1.78 -50.84 -17.36
N GLY A 2 1.02 -51.73 -16.74
CA GLY A 2 -0.40 -51.48 -16.43
C GLY A 2 -0.60 -50.43 -15.34
N VAL A 3 -1.56 -49.52 -15.57
CA VAL A 3 -2.03 -48.48 -14.64
C VAL A 3 -2.26 -49.00 -13.21
N LEU A 4 -2.67 -50.27 -13.08
CA LEU A 4 -2.83 -50.96 -11.79
C LEU A 4 -1.54 -51.05 -10.95
N ARG A 5 -0.37 -51.24 -11.57
CA ARG A 5 0.92 -51.31 -10.85
C ARG A 5 1.36 -49.93 -10.35
N ILE A 6 1.05 -48.88 -11.11
CA ILE A 6 1.33 -47.49 -10.72
C ILE A 6 0.42 -47.08 -9.56
N LEU A 7 -0.87 -47.42 -9.62
CA LEU A 7 -1.82 -47.17 -8.53
C LEU A 7 -1.45 -47.95 -7.26
N GLY A 8 -1.09 -49.24 -7.40
CA GLY A 8 -0.66 -50.07 -6.26
C GLY A 8 0.60 -49.53 -5.59
N PHE A 9 1.59 -49.10 -6.38
CA PHE A 9 2.81 -48.48 -5.86
C PHE A 9 2.54 -47.15 -5.15
N ALA A 10 1.71 -46.27 -5.74
CA ALA A 10 1.32 -45.00 -5.13
C ALA A 10 0.63 -45.20 -3.77
N LEU A 11 -0.25 -46.21 -3.65
CA LEU A 11 -0.93 -46.54 -2.40
C LEU A 11 0.03 -47.02 -1.30
N VAL A 12 1.02 -47.85 -1.66
CA VAL A 12 2.07 -48.29 -0.72
C VAL A 12 2.92 -47.11 -0.25
N VAL A 13 3.31 -46.21 -1.16
CA VAL A 13 4.08 -45.00 -0.82
C VAL A 13 3.30 -44.10 0.14
N VAL A 14 2.01 -43.87 -0.11
CA VAL A 14 1.15 -43.08 0.79
C VAL A 14 1.04 -43.72 2.17
N LEU A 15 0.87 -45.04 2.26
CA LEU A 15 0.81 -45.76 3.54
C LEU A 15 2.12 -45.68 4.33
N VAL A 16 3.26 -45.81 3.65
CA VAL A 16 4.58 -45.71 4.29
C VAL A 16 4.84 -44.29 4.82
N ILE A 17 4.47 -43.26 4.05
CA ILE A 17 4.59 -41.86 4.48
C ILE A 17 3.67 -41.58 5.68
N ALA A 18 2.41 -42.02 5.64
CA ALA A 18 1.47 -41.87 6.74
C ALA A 18 1.95 -42.60 8.02
N GLY A 19 2.47 -43.82 7.88
CA GLY A 19 3.04 -44.58 9.01
C GLY A 19 4.26 -43.91 9.63
N LEU A 20 5.15 -43.34 8.81
CA LEU A 20 6.32 -42.59 9.28
C LEU A 20 5.91 -41.28 9.99
N ASP A 21 4.93 -40.56 9.47
CA ASP A 21 4.41 -39.33 10.07
C ASP A 21 3.67 -39.61 11.39
N TYR A 22 2.84 -40.66 11.46
CA TYR A 22 2.21 -41.12 12.71
C TYR A 22 3.26 -41.42 13.78
N TYR A 23 4.29 -42.20 13.45
CA TYR A 23 5.37 -42.57 14.38
C TYR A 23 6.16 -41.35 14.88
N GLN A 24 6.41 -40.36 14.02
CA GLN A 24 7.10 -39.13 14.41
C GLN A 24 6.24 -38.21 15.29
N GLN A 25 4.92 -38.19 15.09
CA GLN A 25 3.99 -37.40 15.90
C GLN A 25 3.75 -38.03 17.28
N ASP A 26 3.62 -39.36 17.34
CA ASP A 26 3.47 -40.11 18.60
C ASP A 26 4.65 -39.87 19.54
N LYS A 27 5.88 -39.91 19.01
CA LYS A 27 7.10 -39.62 19.79
C LYS A 27 7.21 -38.18 20.33
N LYS A 28 6.43 -37.23 19.81
CA LYS A 28 6.45 -35.82 20.24
C LYS A 28 5.43 -35.51 21.33
N ARG A 29 4.51 -36.43 21.63
CA ARG A 29 3.53 -36.27 22.71
C ARG A 29 3.97 -37.05 23.95
N ALA A 30 3.58 -36.55 25.13
CA ALA A 30 3.84 -37.23 26.40
C ALA A 30 2.96 -38.48 26.59
N ASP A 31 1.81 -38.51 25.91
CA ASP A 31 0.85 -39.62 25.90
C ASP A 31 0.74 -40.23 24.49
N THR A 32 0.42 -41.54 24.40
CA THR A 32 0.28 -42.27 23.13
C THR A 32 -0.83 -41.71 22.25
N LEU A 33 -0.53 -41.37 21.00
CA LEU A 33 -1.46 -40.81 20.02
C LEU A 33 -2.45 -41.89 19.57
N SER A 34 -3.73 -41.76 19.92
CA SER A 34 -4.76 -42.69 19.41
C SER A 34 -4.93 -42.53 17.88
N ALA A 35 -5.40 -43.58 17.22
CA ALA A 35 -5.70 -43.54 15.78
C ALA A 35 -6.74 -42.45 15.42
N SER A 36 -7.70 -42.18 16.33
CA SER A 36 -8.63 -41.06 16.16
C SER A 36 -7.92 -39.70 16.29
N GLY A 37 -6.99 -39.56 17.23
CA GLY A 37 -6.18 -38.34 17.40
C GLY A 37 -5.28 -38.05 16.19
N TYR A 38 -4.82 -39.08 15.46
CA TYR A 38 -4.08 -38.90 14.20
C TYR A 38 -4.99 -38.45 13.04
N ILE A 39 -6.21 -38.98 12.94
CA ILE A 39 -7.18 -38.54 11.94
C ILE A 39 -7.52 -37.05 12.17
N ASP A 40 -7.63 -36.63 13.42
CA ASP A 40 -7.91 -35.24 13.76
C ASP A 40 -6.72 -34.32 13.42
N THR A 41 -5.46 -34.73 13.64
CA THR A 41 -4.30 -33.93 13.19
C THR A 41 -4.18 -33.86 11.67
N ILE A 42 -4.56 -34.91 10.95
CA ILE A 42 -4.66 -34.87 9.48
C ILE A 42 -5.75 -33.86 9.06
N LYS A 43 -6.94 -33.89 9.67
CA LYS A 43 -8.02 -32.93 9.36
C LYS A 43 -7.61 -31.49 9.64
N GLU A 44 -6.94 -31.23 10.77
CA GLU A 44 -6.40 -29.91 11.10
C GLU A 44 -5.37 -29.45 10.05
N ARG A 45 -4.46 -30.33 9.63
CA ARG A 45 -3.49 -30.01 8.57
C ARG A 45 -4.16 -29.77 7.21
N PHE A 46 -5.18 -30.55 6.86
CA PHE A 46 -5.96 -30.32 5.63
C PHE A 46 -6.77 -29.02 5.71
N ALA A 47 -7.32 -28.67 6.88
CA ALA A 47 -7.99 -27.39 7.09
C ALA A 47 -7.00 -26.23 6.92
N LEU A 48 -5.83 -26.28 7.57
CA LEU A 48 -4.77 -25.29 7.40
C LEU A 48 -4.27 -25.20 5.96
N PHE A 49 -4.11 -26.34 5.27
CA PHE A 49 -3.70 -26.37 3.86
C PHE A 49 -4.75 -25.78 2.94
N ASN A 50 -6.04 -26.08 3.18
CA ASN A 50 -7.14 -25.47 2.43
C ASN A 50 -7.22 -23.97 2.70
N GLU A 51 -7.05 -23.54 3.95
CA GLU A 51 -6.97 -22.12 4.32
C GLU A 51 -5.79 -21.41 3.63
N GLU A 52 -4.62 -22.06 3.52
CA GLU A 52 -3.47 -21.55 2.77
C GLU A 52 -3.76 -21.44 1.27
N LEU A 53 -4.40 -22.44 0.66
CA LEU A 53 -4.80 -22.41 -0.74
C LEU A 53 -5.84 -21.32 -1.02
N ASP A 54 -6.83 -21.19 -0.16
CA ASP A 54 -7.86 -20.15 -0.25
C ASP A 54 -7.23 -18.76 -0.09
N ALA A 55 -6.31 -18.58 0.86
CA ALA A 55 -5.56 -17.34 1.04
C ALA A 55 -4.70 -17.00 -0.19
N GLU A 56 -4.07 -18.01 -0.81
CA GLU A 56 -3.29 -17.81 -2.04
C GLU A 56 -4.19 -17.42 -3.21
N GLN A 57 -5.34 -18.07 -3.36
CA GLN A 57 -6.31 -17.74 -4.40
C GLN A 57 -6.85 -16.32 -4.22
N LEU A 58 -7.23 -15.93 -3.00
CA LEU A 58 -7.68 -14.58 -2.69
C LEU A 58 -6.62 -13.53 -2.99
N GLU A 59 -5.34 -13.79 -2.67
CA GLU A 59 -4.24 -12.90 -3.04
C GLU A 59 -4.01 -12.81 -4.55
N ARG A 60 -4.18 -13.92 -5.29
CA ARG A 60 -4.11 -13.91 -6.76
C ARG A 60 -5.23 -13.06 -7.35
N GLU A 61 -6.47 -13.24 -6.90
CA GLU A 61 -7.63 -12.45 -7.34
C GLU A 61 -7.47 -10.97 -6.98
N ARG A 62 -6.98 -10.65 -5.77
CA ARG A 62 -6.65 -9.28 -5.38
C ARG A 62 -5.59 -8.66 -6.28
N LYS A 63 -4.52 -9.39 -6.61
CA LYS A 63 -3.47 -8.92 -7.55
C LYS A 63 -4.02 -8.72 -8.95
N GLN A 64 -4.95 -9.57 -9.41
CA GLN A 64 -5.63 -9.37 -10.69
C GLN A 64 -6.45 -8.09 -10.68
N ARG A 65 -7.24 -7.83 -9.62
CA ARG A 65 -7.99 -6.57 -9.45
C ARG A 65 -7.07 -5.36 -9.37
N TRP A 66 -5.96 -5.47 -8.64
CA TRP A 66 -4.93 -4.42 -8.57
C TRP A 66 -4.35 -4.08 -9.94
N ARG A 67 -4.08 -5.09 -10.78
CA ARG A 67 -3.58 -4.90 -12.16
C ARG A 67 -4.66 -4.35 -13.10
N ALA A 68 -5.91 -4.70 -12.90
CA ALA A 68 -7.04 -4.12 -13.61
C ALA A 68 -7.19 -2.62 -13.31
N GLY A 69 -6.64 -2.16 -12.18
CA GLY A 69 -6.57 -0.74 -11.83
C GLY A 69 -7.80 -0.27 -11.07
N SER A 70 -8.00 1.04 -11.08
CA SER A 70 -9.03 1.72 -10.29
C SER A 70 -10.36 1.91 -11.03
N GLU A 71 -10.43 1.60 -12.33
CA GLU A 71 -11.61 1.83 -13.16
C GLU A 71 -12.91 1.23 -12.64
N PRO A 72 -12.95 -0.03 -12.16
CA PRO A 72 -14.19 -0.64 -11.69
C PRO A 72 -14.81 0.07 -10.48
N TYR A 73 -14.01 0.87 -9.77
CA TYR A 73 -14.38 1.50 -8.51
C TYR A 73 -14.73 2.99 -8.66
N ALA A 74 -14.58 3.52 -9.87
CA ALA A 74 -14.99 4.88 -10.21
C ALA A 74 -16.51 4.94 -10.45
N PRO A 75 -17.17 6.09 -10.22
CA PRO A 75 -18.59 6.21 -10.46
C PRO A 75 -18.93 5.89 -11.92
N LYS A 76 -20.01 5.15 -12.13
CA LYS A 76 -20.53 4.93 -13.49
C LYS A 76 -21.21 6.19 -13.99
N SER A 77 -21.26 6.35 -15.31
CA SER A 77 -22.11 7.38 -15.93
C SER A 77 -23.55 7.18 -15.48
N GLY A 78 -24.22 8.26 -15.07
CA GLY A 78 -25.60 8.24 -14.60
C GLY A 78 -26.39 9.43 -15.14
N GLU A 79 -27.59 9.65 -14.59
CA GLU A 79 -28.46 10.76 -15.01
C GLU A 79 -27.84 12.13 -14.69
N ASP A 80 -27.16 12.25 -13.55
CA ASP A 80 -26.57 13.53 -13.11
C ASP A 80 -25.22 13.84 -13.76
N TRP A 81 -24.42 12.82 -14.07
CA TRP A 81 -23.03 12.98 -14.48
C TRP A 81 -22.72 12.04 -15.65
N VAL A 82 -22.29 12.63 -16.76
CA VAL A 82 -21.83 11.90 -17.94
C VAL A 82 -20.33 11.68 -17.82
N ARG A 83 -19.91 10.41 -17.81
CA ARG A 83 -18.49 10.03 -17.80
C ARG A 83 -17.94 10.06 -19.23
N ARG A 84 -16.76 10.64 -19.42
CA ARG A 84 -16.01 10.64 -20.67
C ARG A 84 -14.52 10.44 -20.45
N ALA A 85 -13.82 10.09 -21.52
CA ALA A 85 -12.37 10.08 -21.56
C ALA A 85 -11.82 11.51 -21.71
N ILE A 86 -10.56 11.72 -21.35
CA ILE A 86 -9.86 12.99 -21.62
C ILE A 86 -9.77 13.21 -23.13
N VAL A 87 -9.53 12.13 -23.87
CA VAL A 87 -9.28 12.16 -25.31
C VAL A 87 -10.51 12.47 -26.17
N ASP A 88 -11.70 12.51 -25.57
CA ASP A 88 -12.97 12.76 -26.28
C ASP A 88 -13.19 14.23 -26.68
N ARG A 89 -12.37 15.17 -26.19
CA ARG A 89 -12.40 16.60 -26.56
C ARG A 89 -11.11 17.03 -27.24
N ASP A 90 -11.03 18.29 -27.67
CA ASP A 90 -9.78 18.87 -28.18
C ASP A 90 -8.78 19.18 -27.05
N TYR A 91 -8.30 18.13 -26.38
CA TYR A 91 -7.41 18.19 -25.22
C TYR A 91 -6.01 18.74 -25.54
N THR A 92 -5.68 18.95 -26.82
CA THR A 92 -4.39 19.50 -27.25
C THR A 92 -4.44 21.00 -27.55
N ARG A 93 -5.61 21.64 -27.39
CA ARG A 93 -5.80 23.07 -27.69
C ARG A 93 -4.80 23.97 -26.96
N ASP A 94 -4.68 23.81 -25.65
CA ASP A 94 -3.73 24.58 -24.84
C ASP A 94 -2.27 24.34 -25.25
N ALA A 95 -1.91 23.13 -25.69
CA ALA A 95 -0.56 22.85 -26.18
C ALA A 95 -0.22 23.65 -27.46
N ARG A 96 -1.22 23.91 -28.31
CA ARG A 96 -1.05 24.63 -29.60
C ARG A 96 -1.12 26.14 -29.45
N GLU A 97 -1.92 26.63 -28.52
CA GLU A 97 -2.36 28.04 -28.44
C GLU A 97 -2.12 28.67 -27.06
N GLY A 98 -1.73 27.88 -26.06
CA GLY A 98 -1.61 28.31 -24.68
C GLY A 98 -0.39 29.16 -24.36
N VAL A 99 -0.39 29.68 -23.13
CA VAL A 99 0.60 30.63 -22.62
C VAL A 99 2.05 30.15 -22.74
N LEU A 100 2.27 28.82 -22.74
CA LEU A 100 3.58 28.21 -22.90
C LEU A 100 4.20 28.48 -24.28
N GLN A 101 3.41 28.87 -25.28
CA GLN A 101 3.88 29.24 -26.62
C GLN A 101 4.37 30.70 -26.71
N ASN A 102 3.99 31.57 -25.76
CA ASN A 102 4.25 33.01 -25.83
C ASN A 102 5.74 33.36 -25.68
N GLY A 103 6.52 32.51 -25.00
CA GLY A 103 7.98 32.70 -24.82
C GLY A 103 8.84 32.13 -25.96
N ILE A 104 8.23 31.57 -27.01
CA ILE A 104 8.94 30.86 -28.08
C ILE A 104 9.06 31.76 -29.31
N SER A 105 10.26 31.83 -29.88
CA SER A 105 10.53 32.61 -31.09
C SER A 105 9.68 32.15 -32.27
N GLU A 106 9.27 33.08 -33.13
CA GLU A 106 8.42 32.79 -34.31
C GLU A 106 9.01 31.68 -35.19
N ALA A 107 10.34 31.66 -35.37
CA ALA A 107 11.03 30.64 -36.16
C ALA A 107 10.96 29.22 -35.56
N ALA A 108 10.94 29.09 -34.22
CA ALA A 108 10.89 27.80 -33.54
C ALA A 108 9.45 27.36 -33.21
N ARG A 109 8.47 28.28 -33.27
CA ARG A 109 7.08 28.05 -32.86
C ARG A 109 6.40 26.87 -33.57
N PRO A 110 6.55 26.63 -34.89
CA PRO A 110 5.94 25.47 -35.54
C PRO A 110 6.41 24.13 -34.94
N LEU A 111 7.72 23.99 -34.73
CA LEU A 111 8.31 22.79 -34.14
C LEU A 111 7.93 22.64 -32.66
N ALA A 112 7.98 23.73 -31.89
CA ALA A 112 7.60 23.71 -30.48
C ALA A 112 6.14 23.30 -30.26
N LYS A 113 5.22 23.76 -31.12
CA LYS A 113 3.82 23.33 -31.12
C LYS A 113 3.67 21.83 -31.35
N GLN A 114 4.37 21.27 -32.35
CA GLN A 114 4.33 19.82 -32.63
C GLN A 114 4.82 19.01 -31.43
N VAL A 115 5.94 19.41 -30.82
CA VAL A 115 6.49 18.75 -29.62
C VAL A 115 5.54 18.87 -28.44
N ALA A 116 4.93 20.04 -28.21
CA ALA A 116 3.97 20.26 -27.13
C ALA A 116 2.72 19.38 -27.30
N VAL A 117 2.16 19.31 -28.51
CA VAL A 117 1.03 18.45 -28.84
C VAL A 117 1.38 16.99 -28.59
N GLN A 118 2.53 16.51 -29.07
CA GLN A 118 2.97 15.13 -28.86
C GLN A 118 3.14 14.80 -27.37
N LYS A 119 3.71 15.72 -26.58
CA LYS A 119 3.82 15.56 -25.12
C LYS A 119 2.45 15.46 -24.45
N VAL A 120 1.49 16.30 -24.85
CA VAL A 120 0.14 16.27 -24.30
C VAL A 120 -0.61 15.00 -24.73
N GLN A 121 -0.42 14.50 -25.95
CA GLN A 121 -0.97 13.22 -26.39
C GLN A 121 -0.46 12.05 -25.53
N GLN A 122 0.85 11.94 -25.34
CA GLN A 122 1.43 10.90 -24.47
C GLN A 122 0.95 11.02 -23.02
N LEU A 123 0.80 12.25 -22.53
CA LEU A 123 0.33 12.51 -21.18
C LEU A 123 -1.15 12.17 -21.01
N ALA A 124 -2.00 12.55 -21.97
CA ALA A 124 -3.42 12.23 -21.99
C ALA A 124 -3.64 10.71 -22.00
N GLU A 125 -2.96 9.98 -22.89
CA GLU A 125 -3.01 8.51 -22.95
C GLU A 125 -2.61 7.84 -21.63
N LYS A 126 -1.60 8.40 -20.94
CA LYS A 126 -1.18 7.90 -19.63
C LYS A 126 -2.22 8.19 -18.55
N LEU A 127 -2.79 9.39 -18.55
CA LEU A 127 -3.77 9.82 -17.54
C LEU A 127 -5.12 9.10 -17.72
N ASP A 128 -5.55 8.87 -18.94
CA ASP A 128 -6.85 8.23 -19.27
C ASP A 128 -6.96 6.81 -18.70
N ARG A 129 -5.83 6.13 -18.48
CA ARG A 129 -5.77 4.81 -17.81
C ARG A 129 -6.10 4.85 -16.32
N THR A 130 -6.01 6.01 -15.69
CA THR A 130 -6.10 6.17 -14.22
C THR A 130 -7.02 7.30 -13.80
N SER A 131 -7.71 7.92 -14.76
CA SER A 131 -8.52 9.10 -14.48
C SER A 131 -9.68 9.21 -15.44
N TRP A 132 -10.74 9.87 -14.97
CA TRP A 132 -12.00 10.00 -15.68
C TRP A 132 -12.58 11.38 -15.49
N VAL A 133 -13.23 11.88 -16.53
CA VAL A 133 -13.89 13.19 -16.51
C VAL A 133 -15.39 12.98 -16.44
N TYR A 134 -16.04 13.74 -15.57
CA TYR A 134 -17.48 13.74 -15.35
C TYR A 134 -18.03 15.14 -15.60
N GLU A 135 -19.09 15.24 -16.38
CA GLU A 135 -19.73 16.51 -16.72
C GLU A 135 -21.23 16.44 -16.49
N ASN A 136 -21.82 17.54 -16.01
CA ASN A 136 -23.27 17.69 -15.83
C ASN A 136 -23.85 18.92 -16.55
N GLY A 137 -23.15 19.39 -17.59
CA GLY A 137 -23.50 20.57 -18.39
C GLY A 137 -22.98 21.89 -17.81
N THR A 138 -23.05 22.07 -16.49
CA THR A 138 -22.54 23.28 -15.80
C THR A 138 -21.16 23.08 -15.19
N HIS A 139 -20.90 21.89 -14.66
CA HIS A 139 -19.69 21.58 -13.91
C HIS A 139 -18.94 20.40 -14.50
N THR A 140 -17.64 20.37 -14.22
CA THR A 140 -16.69 19.34 -14.63
C THR A 140 -15.96 18.86 -13.38
N ILE A 141 -15.85 17.53 -13.26
CA ILE A 141 -15.05 16.86 -12.24
C ILE A 141 -14.08 15.94 -12.96
N TRP A 142 -12.79 16.11 -12.71
CA TRP A 142 -11.75 15.18 -13.15
C TRP A 142 -11.21 14.41 -11.95
N LEU A 143 -11.51 13.12 -11.91
CA LEU A 143 -11.09 12.21 -10.87
C LEU A 143 -9.91 11.38 -11.36
N GLN A 144 -8.79 11.45 -10.66
CA GLN A 144 -7.66 10.54 -10.82
C GLN A 144 -7.56 9.62 -9.61
N VAL A 145 -7.50 8.32 -9.85
CA VAL A 145 -7.27 7.31 -8.81
C VAL A 145 -6.01 6.54 -9.16
N SER A 146 -4.96 6.76 -8.37
CA SER A 146 -3.67 6.09 -8.54
C SER A 146 -3.45 5.04 -7.45
N LEU A 147 -3.02 3.86 -7.89
CA LEU A 147 -2.65 2.75 -7.00
C LEU A 147 -1.15 2.79 -6.77
N LYS A 148 -0.73 2.94 -5.52
CA LYS A 148 0.68 2.91 -5.12
C LYS A 148 0.96 1.58 -4.42
N GLU A 149 1.86 0.80 -5.01
CA GLU A 149 2.38 -0.40 -4.36
C GLU A 149 3.31 -0.03 -3.20
N ASP A 150 3.33 -0.87 -2.18
CA ASP A 150 4.25 -0.68 -1.09
C ASP A 150 5.70 -0.87 -1.55
N ALA A 151 6.55 0.10 -1.22
CA ALA A 151 7.96 0.01 -1.51
C ALA A 151 8.57 -1.13 -0.70
N ARG A 152 9.33 -2.03 -1.32
CA ARG A 152 9.91 -3.19 -0.63
C ARG A 152 10.98 -2.77 0.38
N SER A 153 10.73 -2.98 1.67
CA SER A 153 11.66 -2.65 2.78
C SER A 153 13.02 -3.36 2.71
N ASN A 154 13.08 -4.45 1.96
CA ASN A 154 14.27 -5.28 1.81
C ASN A 154 15.08 -4.91 0.55
N THR A 155 14.74 -3.79 -0.11
CA THR A 155 15.48 -3.28 -1.28
C THR A 155 16.05 -1.90 -1.00
N LEU A 156 17.20 -1.58 -1.58
CA LEU A 156 17.84 -0.27 -1.42
C LEU A 156 16.90 0.82 -1.94
N THR A 157 16.38 0.64 -3.16
CA THR A 157 15.41 1.53 -3.78
C THR A 157 14.17 1.71 -2.91
N GLY A 158 13.64 0.63 -2.32
CA GLY A 158 12.45 0.73 -1.47
C GLY A 158 12.70 1.52 -0.18
N ASN A 159 13.87 1.38 0.45
CA ASN A 159 14.23 2.20 1.61
C ASN A 159 14.45 3.67 1.24
N ILE A 160 15.02 3.95 0.06
CA ILE A 160 15.14 5.33 -0.45
C ILE A 160 13.75 5.93 -0.65
N VAL A 161 12.86 5.25 -1.39
CA VAL A 161 11.47 5.70 -1.64
C VAL A 161 10.74 5.98 -0.33
N ARG A 162 10.83 5.08 0.65
CA ARG A 162 10.19 5.27 1.97
C ARG A 162 10.77 6.46 2.75
N SER A 163 12.07 6.74 2.60
CA SER A 163 12.70 7.86 3.31
C SER A 163 12.34 9.23 2.72
N VAL A 164 12.01 9.30 1.43
CA VAL A 164 11.57 10.53 0.75
C VAL A 164 10.05 10.72 0.77
N ASP A 165 9.27 9.65 0.97
CA ASP A 165 7.80 9.69 1.01
C ASP A 165 7.21 10.65 2.06
N THR A 166 7.99 11.02 3.09
CA THR A 166 7.60 12.00 4.12
C THR A 166 7.72 13.45 3.67
N LEU A 167 8.53 13.75 2.65
CA LEU A 167 8.77 15.11 2.18
C LEU A 167 7.57 15.69 1.41
N GLY A 168 6.75 14.84 0.81
CA GLY A 168 5.57 15.24 0.03
C GLY A 168 4.30 15.52 0.84
N GLN A 169 4.34 15.41 2.18
CA GLN A 169 3.16 15.48 3.06
C GLN A 169 3.08 16.73 3.94
N SER A 170 3.87 17.77 3.65
CA SER A 170 3.70 19.08 4.31
C SER A 170 2.38 19.72 3.87
N GLY A 171 1.29 19.32 4.52
CA GLY A 171 -0.10 19.73 4.23
C GLY A 171 -0.47 21.14 4.70
N ALA A 172 0.48 22.07 4.79
CA ALA A 172 0.17 23.46 5.18
C ALA A 172 -0.81 24.15 4.21
N ASP A 173 -0.91 23.63 2.99
CA ASP A 173 -1.71 24.21 1.91
C ASP A 173 -3.01 23.44 1.67
N TYR A 174 -3.41 22.58 2.59
CA TYR A 174 -4.59 21.75 2.47
C TYR A 174 -5.47 21.95 3.71
N ALA A 175 -6.71 22.39 3.48
CA ALA A 175 -7.74 22.43 4.52
C ALA A 175 -8.52 21.11 4.53
N PRO A 176 -8.98 20.63 5.71
CA PRO A 176 -9.91 19.51 5.76
C PRO A 176 -11.16 19.85 4.95
N PHE A 177 -11.73 18.85 4.28
CA PHE A 177 -12.92 19.02 3.46
C PHE A 177 -14.07 18.12 3.92
N ALA A 178 -13.82 16.81 3.97
CA ALA A 178 -14.82 15.83 4.36
C ALA A 178 -14.18 14.47 4.66
N ILE A 179 -14.91 13.58 5.32
CA ILE A 179 -14.62 12.16 5.44
C ILE A 179 -15.73 11.41 4.72
N VAL A 180 -15.40 10.88 3.55
CA VAL A 180 -16.34 10.15 2.70
C VAL A 180 -15.92 8.69 2.64
N GLY A 181 -16.82 7.78 3.01
CA GLY A 181 -16.54 6.35 3.06
C GLY A 181 -15.41 5.96 4.02
N GLY A 182 -15.18 6.76 5.08
CA GLY A 182 -14.06 6.59 6.01
C GLY A 182 -12.70 7.09 5.50
N VAL A 183 -12.66 7.80 4.35
CA VAL A 183 -11.45 8.42 3.81
C VAL A 183 -11.48 9.93 4.04
N ALA A 184 -10.44 10.46 4.68
CA ALA A 184 -10.25 11.89 4.85
C ALA A 184 -9.83 12.55 3.52
N TYR A 185 -10.62 13.54 3.10
CA TYR A 185 -10.36 14.39 1.95
C TYR A 185 -9.98 15.80 2.39
N PHE A 186 -9.06 16.39 1.63
CA PHE A 186 -8.56 17.73 1.85
C PHE A 186 -8.67 18.56 0.59
N GLN A 187 -9.06 19.82 0.73
CA GLN A 187 -9.09 20.80 -0.35
C GLN A 187 -7.81 21.64 -0.32
N PHE A 188 -7.16 21.79 -1.46
CA PHE A 188 -6.05 22.72 -1.61
C PHE A 188 -6.53 24.16 -1.36
N LYS A 189 -5.83 24.89 -0.50
CA LYS A 189 -6.06 26.29 -0.22
C LYS A 189 -4.86 27.09 -0.70
N GLN A 190 -5.08 27.86 -1.76
CA GLN A 190 -4.08 28.78 -2.27
C GLN A 190 -3.71 29.80 -1.19
N ASN A 191 -2.41 29.97 -0.96
CA ASN A 191 -1.85 30.97 -0.06
C ASN A 191 -0.62 31.64 -0.70
N LYS A 192 0.04 32.56 0.03
CA LYS A 192 1.18 33.32 -0.50
C LYS A 192 2.36 32.43 -0.95
N TYR A 193 2.53 31.27 -0.35
CA TYR A 193 3.68 30.38 -0.56
C TYR A 193 3.32 29.12 -1.36
N SER A 194 2.03 28.87 -1.56
CA SER A 194 1.52 27.72 -2.29
C SER A 194 0.39 28.13 -3.21
N VAL A 195 0.69 28.06 -4.49
CA VAL A 195 -0.19 28.51 -5.57
C VAL A 195 -0.49 27.37 -6.51
N ILE A 196 -1.68 27.40 -7.10
CA ILE A 196 -2.02 26.51 -8.21
C ILE A 196 -1.03 26.78 -9.33
N THR A 197 -0.30 25.74 -9.73
CA THR A 197 0.84 25.90 -10.62
C THR A 197 0.39 26.02 -12.07
N VAL A 198 1.31 26.46 -12.95
CA VAL A 198 1.07 26.43 -14.41
C VAL A 198 0.74 25.01 -14.89
N ASN A 199 1.34 23.98 -14.27
CA ASN A 199 1.06 22.59 -14.60
C ASN A 199 -0.38 22.21 -14.22
N ASP A 200 -0.85 22.60 -13.03
CA ASP A 200 -2.23 22.34 -12.60
C ASP A 200 -3.25 23.00 -13.54
N ARG A 201 -3.00 24.26 -13.91
CA ARG A 201 -3.83 24.96 -14.90
C ARG A 201 -3.77 24.29 -16.28
N SER A 202 -2.59 23.84 -16.72
CA SER A 202 -2.43 23.13 -17.99
C SER A 202 -3.19 21.79 -17.99
N PHE A 203 -3.17 21.05 -16.88
CA PHE A 203 -3.99 19.84 -16.73
C PHE A 203 -5.48 20.15 -16.80
N TRP A 204 -5.93 21.21 -16.13
CA TRP A 204 -7.32 21.64 -16.18
C TRP A 204 -7.74 22.07 -17.59
N SER A 205 -6.89 22.81 -18.30
CA SER A 205 -7.12 23.21 -19.69
C SER A 205 -7.19 22.02 -20.64
N MET A 206 -6.33 21.00 -20.43
CA MET A 206 -6.38 19.74 -21.17
C MET A 206 -7.73 19.02 -20.95
N VAL A 207 -8.22 18.97 -19.71
CA VAL A 207 -9.51 18.35 -19.38
C VAL A 207 -10.67 19.12 -20.00
N THR A 208 -10.68 20.45 -19.87
CA THR A 208 -11.81 21.30 -20.29
C THR A 208 -11.78 21.69 -21.77
N ALA A 209 -10.69 21.37 -22.48
CA ALA A 209 -10.36 21.88 -23.82
C ALA A 209 -10.31 23.43 -23.86
N GLY A 210 -9.89 24.02 -22.75
CA GLY A 210 -9.64 25.45 -22.59
C GLY A 210 -8.25 25.87 -23.03
N ILE A 211 -7.97 27.17 -22.90
CA ILE A 211 -6.63 27.75 -23.03
C ILE A 211 -6.25 28.29 -21.65
N THR A 212 -5.06 27.96 -21.18
CA THR A 212 -4.54 28.39 -19.89
C THR A 212 -4.32 29.90 -19.91
N ASP A 213 -5.10 30.60 -19.10
CA ASP A 213 -4.91 32.00 -18.76
C ASP A 213 -4.28 32.09 -17.36
N LEU A 214 -3.13 32.76 -17.24
CA LEU A 214 -2.42 32.95 -15.97
C LEU A 214 -2.89 34.20 -15.22
N ASP A 215 -3.52 35.14 -15.92
CA ASP A 215 -4.03 36.39 -15.36
C ASP A 215 -5.46 36.21 -14.83
N ALA A 216 -6.20 35.22 -15.37
CA ALA A 216 -7.52 34.85 -14.87
C ALA A 216 -7.45 34.19 -13.48
N PRO A 217 -8.45 34.43 -12.61
CA PRO A 217 -8.60 33.70 -11.37
C PRO A 217 -8.71 32.20 -11.64
N VAL A 218 -8.29 31.37 -10.68
CA VAL A 218 -8.47 29.93 -10.79
C VAL A 218 -9.96 29.61 -10.57
N GLU A 219 -10.59 28.96 -11.54
CA GLU A 219 -12.01 28.56 -11.48
C GLU A 219 -12.19 27.07 -11.14
N PHE A 220 -11.22 26.46 -10.47
CA PHE A 220 -11.31 25.07 -10.03
C PHE A 220 -10.62 24.87 -8.68
N ASP A 221 -11.07 23.85 -7.98
CA ASP A 221 -10.51 23.37 -6.71
C ASP A 221 -9.82 22.02 -6.90
N ILE A 222 -8.83 21.74 -6.05
CA ILE A 222 -8.11 20.47 -6.02
C ILE A 222 -8.42 19.76 -4.70
N TYR A 223 -8.88 18.53 -4.78
CA TYR A 223 -9.13 17.69 -3.60
C TYR A 223 -8.22 16.46 -3.60
N LYS A 224 -7.79 16.03 -2.42
CA LYS A 224 -6.96 14.84 -2.25
C LYS A 224 -7.46 13.97 -1.11
N GLY A 225 -7.56 12.68 -1.38
CA GLY A 225 -7.83 11.64 -0.40
C GLY A 225 -6.79 10.53 -0.52
N THR A 226 -6.41 9.91 0.59
CA THR A 226 -5.50 8.76 0.57
C THR A 226 -6.03 7.68 1.50
N LEU A 227 -6.18 6.48 0.94
CA LEU A 227 -6.59 5.28 1.63
C LEU A 227 -5.39 4.33 1.76
N GLY A 228 -5.08 3.91 2.99
CA GLY A 228 -4.00 2.98 3.30
C GLY A 228 -2.70 3.65 3.74
N LEU A 229 -1.74 2.79 4.07
CA LEU A 229 -0.38 3.16 4.48
C LEU A 229 0.58 2.22 3.73
N GLY A 230 1.56 2.78 3.02
CA GLY A 230 2.50 1.99 2.20
C GLY A 230 1.90 1.53 0.88
N GLN A 231 1.05 0.50 0.93
CA GLN A 231 0.15 0.25 -0.18
C GLN A 231 -1.03 1.21 -0.06
N GLU A 232 -1.25 2.02 -1.09
CA GLU A 232 -2.19 3.14 -1.02
C GLU A 232 -3.08 3.22 -2.27
N VAL A 233 -4.31 3.66 -2.06
CA VAL A 233 -5.19 4.18 -3.10
C VAL A 233 -5.23 5.70 -2.91
N ARG A 234 -4.70 6.44 -3.88
CA ARG A 234 -4.64 7.91 -3.84
C ARG A 234 -5.65 8.48 -4.81
N MET A 235 -6.57 9.26 -4.28
CA MET A 235 -7.60 9.96 -5.05
C MET A 235 -7.21 11.43 -5.14
N GLN A 236 -7.19 11.95 -6.35
CA GLN A 236 -7.01 13.37 -6.63
C GLN A 236 -8.14 13.84 -7.53
N LEU A 237 -8.76 14.94 -7.18
CA LEU A 237 -9.90 15.51 -7.89
C LEU A 237 -9.55 16.94 -8.31
N TYR A 238 -9.91 17.32 -9.53
CA TYR A 238 -10.00 18.71 -9.96
C TYR A 238 -11.46 18.99 -10.29
N SER A 239 -12.02 20.09 -9.80
CA SER A 239 -13.46 20.37 -9.96
C SER A 239 -13.77 21.85 -9.94
N ASN A 240 -14.67 22.31 -10.81
CA ASN A 240 -15.32 23.62 -10.67
C ASN A 240 -16.72 23.53 -10.03
N ALA A 241 -17.15 22.33 -9.63
CA ALA A 241 -18.40 22.11 -8.91
C ALA A 241 -18.33 22.65 -7.49
N PRO A 242 -19.46 23.15 -6.92
CA PRO A 242 -19.48 23.62 -5.55
C PRO A 242 -19.21 22.47 -4.55
N PRO A 243 -18.70 22.78 -3.34
CA PRO A 243 -18.33 21.81 -2.30
C PRO A 243 -19.34 20.69 -2.05
N HIS A 244 -20.63 21.01 -1.98
CA HIS A 244 -21.68 20.02 -1.71
C HIS A 244 -21.88 19.03 -2.86
N GLU A 245 -21.70 19.45 -4.12
CA GLU A 245 -21.75 18.57 -5.28
C GLU A 245 -20.52 17.66 -5.34
N VAL A 246 -19.35 18.19 -5.00
CA VAL A 246 -18.12 17.39 -4.88
C VAL A 246 -18.30 16.30 -3.82
N ARG A 247 -18.88 16.63 -2.66
CA ARG A 247 -19.15 15.66 -1.59
C ARG A 247 -20.10 14.56 -2.06
N LYS A 248 -21.22 14.92 -2.71
CA LYS A 248 -22.16 13.96 -3.29
C LYS A 248 -21.49 13.06 -4.33
N PHE A 249 -20.64 13.63 -5.17
CA PHE A 249 -19.89 12.88 -6.18
C PHE A 249 -18.93 11.86 -5.52
N LEU A 250 -18.15 12.29 -4.54
CA LEU A 250 -17.22 11.41 -3.81
C LEU A 250 -17.96 10.28 -3.07
N ALA A 251 -19.20 10.50 -2.63
CA ALA A 251 -20.01 9.45 -1.99
C ALA A 251 -20.42 8.31 -2.94
N LYS A 252 -20.35 8.53 -4.26
CA LYS A 252 -20.65 7.51 -5.29
C LYS A 252 -19.46 6.59 -5.59
N LEU A 253 -18.28 6.82 -5.00
CA LEU A 253 -17.10 5.96 -5.18
C LEU A 253 -17.27 4.63 -4.46
N ASP A 254 -16.78 3.53 -5.04
CA ASP A 254 -16.80 2.20 -4.40
C ASP A 254 -15.61 2.06 -3.43
N TYR A 255 -15.80 2.55 -2.20
CA TYR A 255 -14.81 2.50 -1.14
C TYR A 255 -14.54 1.07 -0.67
N ASP A 256 -15.56 0.22 -0.61
CA ASP A 256 -15.40 -1.19 -0.24
C ASP A 256 -14.51 -1.91 -1.24
N GLY A 257 -14.76 -1.71 -2.54
CA GLY A 257 -13.97 -2.26 -3.61
C GLY A 257 -12.52 -1.73 -3.61
N MET A 258 -12.33 -0.43 -3.44
CA MET A 258 -10.99 0.18 -3.32
C MET A 258 -10.23 -0.32 -2.07
N ASN A 259 -10.92 -0.49 -0.95
CA ASN A 259 -10.33 -1.00 0.28
C ASN A 259 -9.90 -2.47 0.13
N ALA A 260 -10.70 -3.27 -0.58
CA ALA A 260 -10.41 -4.66 -0.90
C ALA A 260 -9.23 -4.84 -1.88
N LEU A 261 -8.76 -3.79 -2.55
CA LEU A 261 -7.54 -3.83 -3.36
C LEU A 261 -6.27 -3.92 -2.50
N LEU A 262 -6.33 -3.37 -1.29
CA LEU A 262 -5.21 -3.34 -0.36
C LEU A 262 -4.95 -4.75 0.19
N ARG A 263 -3.66 -5.11 0.31
CA ARG A 263 -3.23 -6.36 0.95
C ARG A 263 -3.73 -6.45 2.39
N LYS A 264 -3.78 -5.31 3.06
CA LYS A 264 -4.32 -5.16 4.40
C LYS A 264 -5.39 -4.06 4.32
N PRO A 265 -6.67 -4.41 4.18
CA PRO A 265 -7.76 -3.44 4.21
C PRO A 265 -7.68 -2.54 5.44
N VAL A 266 -8.16 -1.32 5.28
CA VAL A 266 -8.23 -0.31 6.32
C VAL A 266 -9.58 -0.48 7.03
N PRO A 267 -9.61 -0.78 8.34
CA PRO A 267 -10.87 -0.91 9.06
C PRO A 267 -11.65 0.41 9.08
N GLY A 268 -12.98 0.33 9.06
CA GLY A 268 -13.87 1.50 9.10
C GLY A 268 -14.03 2.24 7.77
N VAL A 269 -13.36 1.81 6.70
CA VAL A 269 -13.56 2.30 5.33
C VAL A 269 -14.57 1.42 4.63
N SER A 270 -15.71 2.00 4.27
CA SER A 270 -16.84 1.34 3.60
C SER A 270 -17.78 2.38 2.98
N ASN A 271 -18.55 1.99 1.97
CA ASN A 271 -19.60 2.84 1.40
C ASN A 271 -20.71 3.19 2.39
N ASP A 272 -20.99 2.31 3.35
CA ASP A 272 -22.05 2.51 4.36
C ASP A 272 -21.56 3.36 5.54
N ARG A 273 -20.29 3.77 5.54
CA ARG A 273 -19.72 4.56 6.64
C ARG A 273 -20.29 5.97 6.64
N THR A 274 -21.00 6.29 7.71
CA THR A 274 -21.43 7.65 8.04
C THR A 274 -20.48 8.30 9.03
N THR A 275 -20.24 9.60 8.85
CA THR A 275 -19.43 10.46 9.72
C THR A 275 -20.33 11.58 10.22
N ASN A 276 -20.14 12.06 11.45
CA ASN A 276 -20.90 13.20 11.95
C ASN A 276 -20.41 14.49 11.24
N PRO A 277 -21.27 15.21 10.50
CA PRO A 277 -20.87 16.43 9.79
C PRO A 277 -20.26 17.51 10.67
N GLU A 278 -20.61 17.56 11.97
CA GLU A 278 -20.12 18.59 12.90
C GLU A 278 -18.65 18.36 13.31
N THR A 279 -18.19 17.11 13.32
CA THR A 279 -16.83 16.72 13.76
C THR A 279 -15.95 16.23 12.62
N GLU A 280 -16.48 16.16 11.40
CA GLU A 280 -15.85 15.57 10.23
C GLU A 280 -14.52 16.25 9.85
N GLU A 281 -14.44 17.57 9.93
CA GLU A 281 -13.22 18.32 9.61
C GLU A 281 -12.10 18.09 10.65
N GLU A 282 -12.45 18.08 11.94
CA GLU A 282 -11.50 17.81 13.02
C GLU A 282 -10.98 16.37 12.93
N LEU A 283 -11.88 15.41 12.72
CA LEU A 283 -11.52 14.02 12.54
C LEU A 283 -10.64 13.81 11.30
N ALA A 284 -10.87 14.55 10.21
CA ALA A 284 -10.02 14.47 9.02
C ALA A 284 -8.58 14.92 9.36
N ILE A 285 -8.43 16.00 10.13
CA ILE A 285 -7.13 16.46 10.62
C ILE A 285 -6.46 15.40 11.49
N GLU A 286 -7.20 14.80 12.44
CA GLU A 286 -6.67 13.73 13.31
C GLU A 286 -6.21 12.51 12.49
N MET A 287 -6.99 12.08 11.50
CA MET A 287 -6.64 10.97 10.59
C MET A 287 -5.38 11.27 9.78
N ALA A 288 -5.24 12.50 9.27
CA ALA A 288 -4.05 12.93 8.54
C ALA A 288 -2.82 13.04 9.46
N GLY A 289 -3.00 13.54 10.68
CA GLY A 289 -1.96 13.59 11.71
C GLY A 289 -1.44 12.20 12.04
N LEU A 290 -2.33 11.27 12.35
CA LEU A 290 -2.01 9.86 12.60
C LEU A 290 -1.23 9.26 11.42
N ARG A 291 -1.73 9.45 10.19
CA ARG A 291 -1.05 8.93 8.99
C ARG A 291 0.35 9.55 8.84
N GLY A 292 0.50 10.85 9.07
CA GLY A 292 1.77 11.56 9.01
C GLY A 292 2.80 11.03 10.01
N GLU A 293 2.37 10.71 11.23
CA GLU A 293 3.23 10.10 12.27
C GLU A 293 3.73 8.72 11.86
N PHE A 294 2.83 7.83 11.42
CA PHE A 294 3.21 6.51 10.96
C PHE A 294 4.06 6.57 9.69
N MET A 295 3.88 7.57 8.83
CA MET A 295 4.77 7.80 7.69
C MET A 295 6.17 8.22 8.10
N LYS A 296 6.31 9.12 9.10
CA LYS A 296 7.61 9.48 9.69
C LYS A 296 8.30 8.26 10.29
N LEU A 297 7.59 7.44 11.05
CA LEU A 297 8.12 6.23 11.64
C LEU A 297 8.66 5.25 10.57
N ARG A 298 7.95 5.10 9.44
CA ARG A 298 8.42 4.28 8.31
C ARG A 298 9.67 4.85 7.65
N ALA A 299 9.75 6.16 7.50
CA ALA A 299 10.93 6.81 6.94
C ALA A 299 12.15 6.68 7.87
N GLU A 300 11.96 6.81 9.19
CA GLU A 300 13.02 6.60 10.18
C GLU A 300 13.51 5.14 10.17
N LEU A 301 12.59 4.17 10.16
CA LEU A 301 12.95 2.76 10.02
C LEU A 301 13.72 2.50 8.71
N ALA A 302 13.30 3.11 7.61
CA ALA A 302 14.00 3.01 6.33
C ALA A 302 15.41 3.61 6.41
N ARG A 303 15.60 4.78 7.05
CA ARG A 303 16.91 5.38 7.28
C ARG A 303 17.81 4.50 8.14
N LEU A 304 17.30 3.97 9.26
CA LEU A 304 18.05 3.03 10.09
C LEU A 304 18.52 1.80 9.30
N ARG A 305 17.68 1.29 8.38
CA ARG A 305 18.05 0.18 7.49
C ARG A 305 19.12 0.58 6.48
N LEU A 306 19.05 1.81 5.93
CA LEU A 306 20.09 2.35 5.04
C LEU A 306 21.44 2.50 5.76
N ASP A 307 21.43 2.99 7.00
CA ASP A 307 22.65 3.19 7.81
C ASP A 307 23.29 1.85 8.24
N ASN A 308 22.51 0.76 8.22
CA ASN A 308 22.95 -0.59 8.62
C ASN A 308 23.00 -1.58 7.45
N ILE A 309 23.13 -1.10 6.21
CA ILE A 309 23.27 -1.96 5.04
C ILE A 309 24.50 -2.87 5.20
N ASN A 310 24.29 -4.16 5.07
CA ASN A 310 25.34 -5.13 4.90
C ASN A 310 25.75 -5.18 3.41
N GLY A 311 26.99 -4.81 3.12
CA GLY A 311 27.51 -4.80 1.75
C GLY A 311 27.42 -6.16 1.04
N LEU A 312 27.55 -7.27 1.77
CA LEU A 312 27.40 -8.62 1.19
C LEU A 312 25.95 -8.91 0.81
N SER A 313 24.98 -8.54 1.66
CA SER A 313 23.55 -8.68 1.33
C SER A 313 23.17 -7.83 0.11
N LEU A 314 23.74 -6.62 0.00
CA LEU A 314 23.51 -5.74 -1.16
C LEU A 314 24.04 -6.36 -2.46
N VAL A 315 25.27 -6.88 -2.44
CA VAL A 315 25.87 -7.59 -3.59
C VAL A 315 25.08 -8.85 -3.92
N ALA A 316 24.70 -9.64 -2.92
CA ALA A 316 23.90 -10.85 -3.11
C ALA A 316 22.53 -10.57 -3.76
N ASN A 317 21.82 -9.52 -3.31
CA ASN A 317 20.56 -9.10 -3.93
C ASN A 317 20.75 -8.60 -5.37
N THR A 318 21.84 -7.90 -5.64
CA THR A 318 22.17 -7.41 -7.00
C THR A 318 22.46 -8.58 -7.95
N LEU A 319 23.23 -9.57 -7.50
CA LEU A 319 23.50 -10.79 -8.27
C LEU A 319 22.24 -11.63 -8.44
N ALA A 320 21.43 -11.81 -7.39
CA ALA A 320 20.16 -12.53 -7.47
C ALA A 320 19.23 -11.92 -8.53
N ALA A 321 19.11 -10.59 -8.56
CA ALA A 321 18.33 -9.88 -9.57
C ALA A 321 18.84 -10.11 -11.01
N GLN A 322 20.16 -10.21 -11.22
CA GLN A 322 20.73 -10.54 -12.54
C GLN A 322 20.33 -11.94 -13.02
N TYR A 323 20.09 -12.88 -12.10
CA TYR A 323 19.63 -14.24 -12.41
C TYR A 323 18.11 -14.39 -12.41
N GLY A 324 17.35 -13.28 -12.42
CA GLY A 324 15.89 -13.29 -12.45
C GLY A 324 15.23 -13.66 -11.12
N LEU A 325 16.00 -13.74 -10.03
CA LEU A 325 15.44 -13.88 -8.69
C LEU A 325 14.95 -12.52 -8.17
N PRO A 326 13.98 -12.51 -7.26
CA PRO A 326 13.54 -11.27 -6.61
C PRO A 326 14.71 -10.54 -5.92
N GLY A 327 14.89 -9.25 -6.19
CA GLY A 327 15.98 -8.42 -5.64
C GLY A 327 15.92 -8.15 -4.12
N ASP A 328 15.04 -8.86 -3.41
CA ASP A 328 14.80 -8.83 -1.96
C ASP A 328 15.00 -10.20 -1.31
N THR A 329 15.68 -11.13 -2.00
CA THR A 329 15.92 -12.50 -1.51
C THR A 329 16.67 -12.51 -0.18
N PHE A 330 17.58 -11.55 0.03
CA PHE A 330 18.35 -11.42 1.26
C PHE A 330 17.99 -10.14 2.01
N ASP A 331 17.86 -10.22 3.33
CA ASP A 331 17.69 -9.01 4.13
C ASP A 331 18.94 -8.13 4.03
N LEU A 332 18.72 -6.87 3.63
CA LEU A 332 19.78 -5.88 3.45
C LEU A 332 20.56 -5.59 4.73
N THR A 333 19.97 -5.82 5.89
CA THR A 333 20.62 -5.59 7.17
C THR A 333 21.29 -6.84 7.74
N ALA A 334 21.24 -7.98 7.03
CA ALA A 334 21.66 -9.29 7.53
C ALA A 334 20.99 -9.64 8.88
N ASN A 335 19.68 -9.37 8.98
CA ASN A 335 18.83 -9.54 10.16
C ASN A 335 19.20 -8.68 11.38
N LYS A 336 20.07 -7.67 11.21
CA LYS A 336 20.39 -6.71 12.28
C LYS A 336 19.20 -5.83 12.66
N ILE A 337 18.28 -5.59 11.71
CA ILE A 337 17.06 -4.80 11.95
C ILE A 337 15.86 -5.66 11.55
N LYS A 338 15.06 -6.07 12.54
CA LYS A 338 13.79 -6.75 12.32
C LYS A 338 12.83 -5.84 11.55
N SER A 339 12.05 -6.40 10.63
CA SER A 339 11.02 -5.64 9.92
C SER A 339 9.88 -5.29 10.87
N ALA A 340 9.82 -4.04 11.34
CA ALA A 340 8.70 -3.53 12.12
C ALA A 340 7.53 -3.04 11.24
N ASP A 341 7.59 -3.23 9.92
CA ASP A 341 6.59 -2.71 8.98
C ASP A 341 5.19 -3.25 9.28
N ASP A 342 5.08 -4.53 9.64
CA ASP A 342 3.80 -5.13 10.02
C ASP A 342 3.23 -4.51 11.30
N LEU A 343 4.07 -4.21 12.30
CA LEU A 343 3.65 -3.56 13.55
C LEU A 343 3.21 -2.12 13.30
N ILE A 344 3.93 -1.37 12.47
CA ILE A 344 3.56 -0.02 12.03
C ILE A 344 2.19 -0.05 11.35
N GLN A 345 1.97 -1.02 10.45
CA GLN A 345 0.72 -1.20 9.74
C GLN A 345 -0.45 -1.55 10.66
N VAL A 346 -0.22 -2.42 11.65
CA VAL A 346 -1.22 -2.77 12.68
C VAL A 346 -1.53 -1.54 13.54
N GLY A 347 -0.50 -0.87 14.06
CA GLY A 347 -0.64 0.32 14.91
C GLY A 347 -1.41 1.45 14.20
N TYR A 348 -1.11 1.71 12.92
CA TYR A 348 -1.84 2.70 12.13
C TYR A 348 -3.33 2.34 12.01
N ARG A 349 -3.65 1.07 11.71
CA ARG A 349 -5.03 0.62 11.57
C ARG A 349 -5.77 0.67 12.90
N THR A 350 -5.18 0.19 13.99
CA THR A 350 -5.76 0.29 15.32
C THR A 350 -6.00 1.74 15.73
N GLY A 351 -5.05 2.63 15.46
CA GLY A 351 -5.19 4.07 15.66
C GLY A 351 -6.39 4.63 14.88
N LEU A 352 -6.49 4.29 13.60
CA LEU A 352 -7.56 4.76 12.75
C LEU A 352 -8.93 4.23 13.17
N THR A 353 -9.02 2.94 13.51
CA THR A 353 -10.23 2.33 14.09
C THR A 353 -10.65 3.07 15.35
N SER A 354 -9.70 3.37 16.24
CA SER A 354 -10.01 4.11 17.46
C SER A 354 -10.49 5.54 17.21
N LEU A 355 -10.00 6.21 16.17
CA LEU A 355 -10.48 7.55 15.78
C LEU A 355 -11.90 7.47 15.23
N LEU A 356 -12.13 6.55 14.29
CA LEU A 356 -13.42 6.34 13.66
C LEU A 356 -14.48 5.85 14.66
N ASP A 357 -14.16 4.90 15.53
CA ASP A 357 -15.10 4.37 16.54
C ASP A 357 -15.24 5.33 17.74
N GLY A 358 -14.20 6.08 18.05
CA GLY A 358 -14.21 7.12 19.08
C GLY A 358 -15.18 8.26 18.74
N GLU A 359 -15.42 8.55 17.46
CA GLU A 359 -16.49 9.45 17.01
C GLU A 359 -17.88 8.87 17.32
N VAL A 360 -18.08 7.57 17.09
CA VAL A 360 -19.35 6.87 17.40
C VAL A 360 -19.64 6.94 18.90
N GLN A 361 -18.61 6.86 19.75
CA GLN A 361 -18.77 6.95 21.21
C GLN A 361 -18.78 8.39 21.76
N LYS A 362 -18.09 9.34 21.12
CA LYS A 362 -18.11 10.77 21.51
C LYS A 362 -19.43 11.46 21.16
N ALA A 363 -20.17 10.92 20.18
CA ALA A 363 -21.59 11.25 20.03
C ALA A 363 -22.40 10.94 21.31
N ASP A 364 -21.87 10.10 22.21
CA ASP A 364 -22.50 9.70 23.48
C ASP A 364 -21.72 10.10 24.77
N ALA A 365 -20.50 10.67 24.72
CA ALA A 365 -19.79 11.11 25.93
C ALA A 365 -18.57 12.06 25.70
N GLU A 366 -18.45 13.08 26.56
CA GLU A 366 -17.37 14.07 26.59
C GLU A 366 -16.01 13.55 27.12
N GLY A 367 -14.93 13.99 26.47
CA GLY A 367 -13.72 14.51 27.14
C GLY A 367 -12.67 13.53 27.67
N GLY A 368 -11.72 13.13 26.82
CA GLY A 368 -10.44 12.56 27.26
C GLY A 368 -9.44 12.37 26.12
N ASN A 369 -8.15 12.65 26.37
CA ASN A 369 -7.05 12.51 25.39
C ASN A 369 -6.92 11.06 24.89
N MET A 370 -7.42 10.80 23.67
CA MET A 370 -7.55 9.46 23.06
C MET A 370 -6.20 8.77 22.80
N PHE A 371 -5.14 9.53 22.48
CA PHE A 371 -3.82 8.96 22.20
C PHE A 371 -3.18 8.27 23.42
N GLY A 372 -3.41 8.78 24.63
CA GLY A 372 -2.97 8.11 25.86
C GLY A 372 -3.67 6.78 26.09
N ARG A 373 -4.94 6.67 25.67
CA ARG A 373 -5.75 5.44 25.78
C ARG A 373 -5.31 4.37 24.77
N LEU A 374 -5.00 4.77 23.53
CA LEU A 374 -4.51 3.85 22.49
C LEU A 374 -3.22 3.13 22.91
N PHE A 375 -2.29 3.84 23.56
CA PHE A 375 -1.02 3.24 24.00
C PHE A 375 -1.10 2.58 25.37
N ALA A 376 -2.06 2.96 26.22
CA ALA A 376 -2.37 2.20 27.43
C ALA A 376 -2.90 0.79 27.10
N SER A 377 -3.69 0.64 26.03
CA SER A 377 -4.19 -0.67 25.61
C SER A 377 -3.12 -1.56 24.98
N PHE A 378 -2.12 -1.00 24.29
CA PHE A 378 -0.94 -1.75 23.82
C PHE A 378 0.00 -2.21 24.95
N LYS A 379 -0.08 -1.59 26.14
CA LYS A 379 0.79 -1.93 27.29
C LYS A 379 0.26 -3.04 28.21
N GLY A 380 -0.93 -3.58 27.95
CA GLY A 380 -1.48 -4.80 28.58
C GLY A 380 -1.02 -5.14 30.01
N GLY A 381 -1.82 -4.75 31.01
CA GLY A 381 -1.85 -5.36 32.35
C GLY A 381 -0.78 -4.87 33.33
N ASP A 382 -1.24 -4.31 34.45
CA ASP A 382 -0.47 -3.91 35.64
C ASP A 382 0.61 -2.84 35.46
N SER A 383 0.16 -1.58 35.47
CA SER A 383 0.76 -0.58 36.38
C SER A 383 -0.09 0.69 36.40
N GLN A 384 -0.81 0.91 37.50
CA GLN A 384 -1.11 2.27 37.94
C GLN A 384 0.23 2.94 38.29
N GLN A 385 0.71 3.84 37.43
CA GLN A 385 1.69 4.83 37.82
C GLN A 385 1.28 6.19 37.29
N GLU A 386 1.25 7.14 38.22
CA GLU A 386 0.84 8.53 38.04
C GLU A 386 1.56 9.18 36.85
N ALA A 387 0.78 9.90 36.05
CA ALA A 387 1.25 10.69 34.94
C ALA A 387 2.15 11.84 35.43
N SER A 388 3.47 11.60 35.46
CA SER A 388 4.43 12.69 35.54
C SER A 388 4.47 13.40 34.18
N ASN A 389 4.11 14.68 34.22
CA ASN A 389 4.03 15.59 33.09
C ASN A 389 5.46 15.95 32.61
N LYS A 390 6.09 15.06 31.82
CA LYS A 390 7.28 15.37 31.04
C LYS A 390 7.00 14.99 29.59
N GLY A 391 7.04 15.99 28.70
CA GLY A 391 6.86 15.86 27.26
C GLY A 391 7.97 15.05 26.59
N GLY A 392 8.02 13.74 26.88
CA GLY A 392 8.67 12.76 26.03
C GLY A 392 7.72 12.47 24.88
N GLY A 393 8.07 12.93 23.68
CA GLY A 393 7.25 12.74 22.49
C GLY A 393 7.01 11.27 22.20
N PHE A 394 5.90 10.98 21.51
CA PHE A 394 5.52 9.69 20.93
C PHE A 394 6.70 8.84 20.41
N LEU A 395 7.69 9.48 19.80
CA LEU A 395 8.88 8.83 19.26
C LEU A 395 9.79 8.22 20.33
N ASP A 396 9.93 8.82 21.52
CA ASP A 396 10.75 8.27 22.61
C ASP A 396 10.14 7.00 23.21
N GLY A 397 8.80 6.95 23.31
CA GLY A 397 8.08 5.77 23.77
C GLY A 397 8.24 4.57 22.84
N LEU A 398 8.06 4.76 21.53
CA LEU A 398 8.27 3.72 20.51
C LEU A 398 9.74 3.30 20.41
N LYS A 399 10.68 4.25 20.46
CA LYS A 399 12.12 3.97 20.46
C LYS A 399 12.52 3.08 21.64
N SER A 400 11.96 3.33 22.83
CA SER A 400 12.18 2.46 23.99
C SER A 400 11.60 1.05 23.80
N MET A 401 10.46 0.92 23.12
CA MET A 401 9.83 -0.39 22.86
C MET A 401 10.65 -1.23 21.88
N PHE A 402 11.24 -0.60 20.86
CA PHE A 402 12.14 -1.27 19.92
C PHE A 402 13.51 -1.58 20.52
N GLN A 403 14.07 -0.67 21.34
CA GLN A 403 15.34 -0.90 22.05
C GLN A 403 15.22 -1.98 23.14
N ASN A 404 14.10 -2.04 23.86
CA ASN A 404 13.87 -3.06 24.89
C ASN A 404 13.54 -4.45 24.33
N SER A 405 13.35 -4.60 23.01
CA SER A 405 13.19 -5.92 22.38
C SER A 405 14.49 -6.73 22.29
N GLU A 406 15.62 -6.15 22.71
CA GLU A 406 16.93 -6.83 22.82
C GLU A 406 17.03 -7.83 23.99
N THR A 407 16.11 -7.81 24.97
CA THR A 407 16.20 -8.66 26.17
C THR A 407 15.35 -9.94 26.14
N ALA A 408 14.56 -10.17 25.08
CA ALA A 408 13.94 -11.47 24.87
C ALA A 408 14.94 -12.43 24.22
N GLN A 409 15.70 -13.19 25.03
CA GLN A 409 16.48 -14.33 24.55
C GLN A 409 15.57 -15.27 23.75
N ALA A 410 15.80 -15.33 22.44
CA ALA A 410 15.19 -16.35 21.60
C ALA A 410 15.68 -17.73 22.06
N PRO A 411 14.80 -18.73 22.24
CA PRO A 411 15.26 -20.10 22.46
C PRO A 411 16.10 -20.55 21.27
N GLU A 412 17.21 -21.20 21.56
CA GLU A 412 18.18 -21.72 20.60
C GLU A 412 17.48 -22.67 19.60
N VAL A 413 17.22 -22.18 18.38
CA VAL A 413 16.66 -23.00 17.30
C VAL A 413 17.76 -23.95 16.81
N ARG A 414 17.77 -25.17 17.35
CA ARG A 414 18.56 -26.28 16.79
C ARG A 414 18.01 -26.70 15.44
N VAL A 415 18.69 -26.30 14.37
CA VAL A 415 18.44 -26.82 13.02
C VAL A 415 19.01 -28.24 12.93
N ASN A 416 18.14 -29.26 12.98
CA ASN A 416 18.51 -30.63 12.64
C ASN A 416 18.80 -30.72 11.12
N LYS A 417 20.07 -30.79 10.76
CA LYS A 417 20.50 -31.21 9.42
C LYS A 417 20.40 -32.74 9.31
N GLY A 418 19.29 -33.22 8.76
CA GLY A 418 19.14 -34.60 8.30
C GLY A 418 18.85 -34.64 6.81
N GLY A 419 19.87 -34.34 5.98
CA GLY A 419 19.80 -34.52 4.53
C GLY A 419 20.52 -35.80 4.13
N ALA A 420 19.78 -36.77 3.60
CA ALA A 420 20.34 -37.96 2.97
C ALA A 420 21.22 -37.54 1.78
N GLY A 421 22.50 -37.91 1.84
CA GLY A 421 23.49 -37.55 0.84
C GLY A 421 23.37 -38.38 -0.44
N LEU A 422 23.28 -37.71 -1.58
CA LEU A 422 23.79 -38.20 -2.86
C LEU A 422 25.07 -37.41 -3.15
N VAL A 423 26.22 -38.06 -2.98
CA VAL A 423 27.53 -37.47 -3.21
C VAL A 423 27.89 -37.66 -4.69
N SER A 424 27.64 -36.67 -5.53
CA SER A 424 28.22 -36.62 -6.87
C SER A 424 29.64 -36.08 -6.80
N LYS A 425 30.67 -36.91 -7.01
CA LYS A 425 32.05 -36.45 -7.17
C LYS A 425 32.23 -35.87 -8.57
N CYS A 426 32.12 -34.54 -8.69
CA CYS A 426 32.57 -33.82 -9.87
C CYS A 426 34.03 -33.41 -9.68
N ALA A 427 34.92 -33.82 -10.58
CA ALA A 427 36.28 -33.27 -10.65
C ALA A 427 36.35 -32.25 -11.80
N THR A 428 36.81 -31.04 -11.49
CA THR A 428 37.07 -29.98 -12.46
C THR A 428 38.54 -29.99 -12.84
N LYS A 429 38.84 -30.08 -14.14
CA LYS A 429 40.15 -29.76 -14.69
C LYS A 429 39.91 -28.93 -15.95
N ASP A 430 40.23 -27.64 -15.86
CA ASP A 430 39.95 -26.58 -16.84
C ASP A 430 38.47 -26.46 -17.26
N ALA A 431 38.20 -25.64 -18.30
CA ALA A 431 36.89 -25.04 -18.62
C ALA A 431 35.76 -26.02 -19.04
N PHE A 432 35.90 -27.32 -18.82
CA PHE A 432 34.85 -28.31 -19.06
C PHE A 432 34.62 -29.18 -17.82
N LYS A 433 33.33 -29.33 -17.46
CA LYS A 433 32.88 -30.17 -16.35
C LYS A 433 32.26 -31.44 -16.94
N THR A 434 32.87 -32.59 -16.66
CA THR A 434 32.36 -33.90 -17.10
C THR A 434 31.85 -34.66 -15.88
N CYS A 435 30.58 -35.05 -15.91
CA CYS A 435 29.96 -35.88 -14.87
C CYS A 435 29.70 -37.27 -15.44
N THR A 436 30.24 -38.31 -14.82
CA THR A 436 29.89 -39.70 -15.11
C THR A 436 29.00 -40.24 -13.99
N LEU A 437 27.82 -40.71 -14.38
CA LEU A 437 26.94 -41.52 -13.53
C LEU A 437 27.29 -42.99 -13.80
N THR A 438 27.90 -43.67 -12.85
CA THR A 438 28.08 -45.13 -12.91
C THR A 438 27.03 -45.80 -12.03
N ASP A 439 26.05 -46.42 -12.67
CA ASP A 439 25.22 -47.48 -12.08
C ASP A 439 26.01 -48.79 -12.06
N GLY A 440 25.95 -49.47 -10.92
CA GLY A 440 26.32 -50.86 -10.73
C GLY A 440 25.38 -51.46 -9.70
#